data_AF-A0A1I1QY60-F1
#
_entry.id   AF-A0A1I1QY60-F1
#
_cell.length_a   1.000
_cell.length_b   1.000
_cell.length_c   1.000
_cell.angle_alpha   90.00
_cell.angle_beta   90.00
_cell.angle_gamma   90.00
#
_symmetry.space_group_name_H-M   'P 1'
#
loop_
_entity.id
_entity.type
_entity.pdbx_description
1 polymer ?
#
loop_
_entity_poly.entity_id
_entity_poly.type
_entity_poly.pdbx_seq_one_letter_code
_entity_poly.pdbx_strand_id
1 'polypeptide(L)'
;MVQLRVLLILYRQVWPFTIATSLLMWALAGYPTLLSINLLSFLTKFFWLRTLSQLLIWYLFRSSNGKGFVFYQHFGLSELQLAIGVYTLDLIFISLWICLASLLLHQ
;
A
#
# COMPACT_ATOMS: atom_id res chain seq x y z
N MET A 1 -2.55 9.80 19.32
CA MET A 1 -3.24 8.48 19.33
C MET A 1 -4.51 8.43 18.47
N VAL A 2 -5.38 9.46 18.48
CA VAL A 2 -6.63 9.48 17.69
C VAL A 2 -6.38 9.48 16.17
N GLN A 3 -5.44 10.30 15.68
CA GLN A 3 -5.10 10.38 14.25
C GLN A 3 -4.65 9.04 13.65
N LEU A 4 -3.89 8.24 14.40
CA LEU A 4 -3.42 6.93 13.95
C LEU A 4 -4.57 5.92 13.87
N ARG A 5 -5.53 5.97 14.81
CA ARG A 5 -6.76 5.16 14.71
C ARG A 5 -7.60 5.54 13.50
N VAL A 6 -7.74 6.84 13.23
CA VAL A 6 -8.48 7.35 12.07
C VAL A 6 -7.81 6.89 10.76
N LEU A 7 -6.48 6.95 10.69
CA LEU A 7 -5.71 6.39 9.56
C LEU A 7 -5.95 4.89 9.40
N LEU A 8 -5.93 4.11 10.48
CA LEU A 8 -6.18 2.67 10.43
C LEU A 8 -7.60 2.32 9.98
N ILE A 9 -8.60 3.12 10.36
CA ILE A 9 -10.00 2.95 9.90
C ILE A 9 -10.06 3.18 8.38
N LEU A 10 -9.41 4.24 7.89
CA LEU A 10 -9.36 4.52 6.46
C LEU A 10 -8.55 3.43 5.71
N TYR A 11 -7.42 3.01 6.26
CA TYR A 11 -6.62 1.91 5.72
C TYR A 11 -7.47 0.63 5.62
N ARG A 12 -8.29 0.31 6.61
CA ARG A 12 -9.20 -0.85 6.59
C ARG A 12 -10.24 -0.80 5.46
N GLN A 13 -10.53 0.35 4.87
CA GLN A 13 -11.42 0.43 3.70
C GLN A 13 -10.67 0.22 2.39
N VAL A 14 -9.40 0.63 2.33
CA VAL A 14 -8.60 0.66 1.10
C VAL A 14 -7.65 -0.54 0.97
N TRP A 15 -7.31 -1.19 2.09
CA TRP A 15 -6.35 -2.29 2.17
C TRP A 15 -6.63 -3.49 1.26
N PRO A 16 -7.89 -3.95 0.99
CA PRO A 16 -8.04 -5.16 0.18
C PRO A 16 -7.64 -4.87 -1.27
N PHE A 17 -7.87 -3.64 -1.76
CA PHE A 17 -7.49 -3.23 -3.10
C PHE A 17 -5.99 -3.01 -3.23
N THR A 18 -5.36 -2.36 -2.23
CA THR A 18 -3.93 -2.07 -2.26
C THR A 18 -3.08 -3.32 -2.08
N ILE A 19 -3.48 -4.23 -1.19
CA ILE A 19 -2.79 -5.51 -1.03
C ILE A 19 -3.01 -6.41 -2.25
N ALA A 20 -4.24 -6.53 -2.77
CA ALA A 20 -4.50 -7.38 -3.93
C ALA A 20 -3.67 -6.96 -5.16
N THR A 21 -3.62 -5.66 -5.45
CA THR A 21 -2.80 -5.13 -6.56
C THR A 21 -1.31 -5.40 -6.34
N SER A 22 -0.82 -5.19 -5.12
CA SER A 22 0.59 -5.43 -4.79
C SER A 22 0.98 -6.92 -4.85
N LEU A 23 0.14 -7.81 -4.33
CA LEU A 23 0.36 -9.26 -4.42
C LEU A 23 0.30 -9.74 -5.87
N LEU A 24 -0.61 -9.20 -6.68
CA LEU A 24 -0.70 -9.51 -8.11
C LEU A 24 0.55 -9.07 -8.85
N MET A 25 1.07 -7.87 -8.58
CA MET A 25 2.36 -7.41 -9.16
C MET A 25 3.51 -8.31 -8.77
N TRP A 26 3.56 -8.76 -7.51
CA TRP A 26 4.60 -9.65 -7.01
C TRP A 26 4.48 -11.07 -7.60
N ALA A 27 3.26 -11.58 -7.77
CA ALA A 27 2.99 -12.86 -8.43
C ALA A 27 3.38 -12.82 -9.92
N LEU A 28 3.02 -11.75 -10.64
CA LEU A 28 3.41 -11.56 -12.05
C LEU A 28 4.93 -11.46 -12.24
N ALA A 29 5.66 -11.01 -11.21
CA ALA A 29 7.10 -10.98 -11.21
C ALA A 29 7.76 -12.33 -10.86
N GLY A 30 6.97 -13.36 -10.54
CA GLY A 30 7.47 -14.69 -10.19
C GLY A 30 7.97 -14.81 -8.75
N TYR A 31 7.39 -14.05 -7.81
CA TYR A 31 7.75 -14.07 -6.39
C TYR A 31 9.24 -13.87 -6.09
N PRO A 32 9.86 -12.77 -6.57
CA PRO A 32 11.25 -12.46 -6.24
C PRO A 32 11.41 -12.36 -4.71
N THR A 33 12.38 -13.09 -4.17
CA THR A 33 12.78 -13.12 -2.76
C THR A 33 14.02 -12.25 -2.52
N LEU A 34 14.39 -12.03 -1.25
CA LEU A 34 15.54 -11.20 -0.85
C LEU A 34 16.88 -11.61 -1.49
N LEU A 35 17.01 -12.88 -1.88
CA LEU A 35 18.22 -13.45 -2.48
C LEU A 35 18.20 -13.46 -4.01
N SER A 36 17.11 -12.99 -4.62
CA SER A 36 17.00 -12.98 -6.08
C SER A 36 17.90 -11.91 -6.70
N ILE A 37 18.69 -12.30 -7.71
CA ILE A 37 19.56 -11.39 -8.47
C ILE A 37 18.76 -10.24 -9.10
N ASN A 38 17.50 -10.50 -9.44
CA ASN A 38 16.61 -9.53 -10.07
C ASN A 38 15.82 -8.65 -9.08
N LEU A 39 16.06 -8.78 -7.76
CA LEU A 39 15.32 -8.05 -6.73
C LEU A 39 15.36 -6.55 -6.93
N LEU A 40 16.53 -5.97 -7.23
CA LEU A 40 16.66 -4.53 -7.40
C LEU A 40 15.82 -4.04 -8.59
N SER A 41 15.88 -4.75 -9.72
CA SER A 41 15.08 -4.44 -10.91
C SER A 41 13.58 -4.57 -10.63
N PHE A 42 13.18 -5.62 -9.89
CA PHE A 42 11.81 -5.79 -9.44
C PHE A 42 11.37 -4.64 -8.55
N LEU A 43 12.13 -4.28 -7.52
CA LEU A 43 11.79 -3.21 -6.59
C LEU A 43 11.62 -1.87 -7.30
N THR A 44 12.48 -1.54 -8.27
CA THR A 44 12.32 -0.32 -9.05
C THR A 44 11.01 -0.32 -9.84
N LYS A 45 10.73 -1.38 -10.60
CA LYS A 45 9.50 -1.50 -11.40
C LYS A 45 8.25 -1.53 -10.50
N PHE A 46 8.32 -2.29 -9.42
CA PHE A 46 7.28 -2.40 -8.41
C PHE A 46 6.99 -1.04 -7.80
N PHE A 47 8.00 -0.28 -7.37
CA PHE A 47 7.82 1.03 -6.77
C PHE A 47 7.08 2.00 -7.71
N TRP A 48 7.50 2.09 -8.98
CA TRP A 48 6.84 2.95 -9.96
C TRP A 48 5.40 2.53 -10.23
N LEU A 49 5.18 1.24 -10.52
CA LEU A 49 3.85 0.70 -10.81
C LEU A 49 2.92 0.82 -9.59
N ARG A 50 3.45 0.61 -8.39
CA ARG A 50 2.73 0.72 -7.13
C ARG A 50 2.37 2.17 -6.84
N THR A 51 3.26 3.13 -7.11
CA THR A 51 2.99 4.57 -6.95
C THR A 51 1.84 5.00 -7.86
N LEU A 52 1.88 4.62 -9.14
CA LEU A 52 0.80 4.92 -10.09
C LEU A 52 -0.52 4.27 -9.68
N SER A 53 -0.48 3.01 -9.26
CA SER A 53 -1.67 2.30 -8.77
C SER A 53 -2.23 2.93 -7.50
N GLN A 54 -1.37 3.42 -6.61
CA GLN A 54 -1.79 4.13 -5.40
C GLN A 54 -2.54 5.41 -5.76
N LEU A 55 -2.00 6.20 -6.70
CA LEU A 55 -2.64 7.43 -7.15
C LEU A 55 -4.02 7.14 -7.77
N LEU A 56 -4.14 6.08 -8.57
CA LEU A 56 -5.40 5.67 -9.17
C LEU A 56 -6.42 5.20 -8.12
N ILE A 57 -6.01 4.32 -7.21
CA ILE A 57 -6.87 3.84 -6.11
C ILE A 57 -7.33 5.02 -5.26
N TRP A 58 -6.41 5.94 -4.93
CA TRP A 58 -6.73 7.14 -4.15
C TRP A 58 -7.70 8.06 -4.89
N TYR A 59 -7.51 8.25 -6.19
CA TYR A 59 -8.39 9.05 -7.03
C TYR A 59 -9.81 8.47 -7.08
N LEU A 60 -9.93 7.16 -7.33
CA LEU A 60 -11.23 6.46 -7.35
C LEU A 60 -11.92 6.49 -5.98
N PHE A 61 -11.14 6.30 -4.91
CA PHE A 61 -11.63 6.40 -3.54
C PHE A 61 -12.11 7.82 -3.22
N ARG A 62 -11.38 8.86 -3.61
CA ARG A 62 -11.79 10.27 -3.46
C ARG A 62 -13.08 10.56 -4.22
N SER A 63 -13.19 10.10 -5.46
CA SER A 63 -14.39 10.29 -6.28
C SER A 63 -15.62 9.61 -5.66
N SER A 64 -15.45 8.41 -5.11
CA SER A 64 -16.56 7.63 -4.52
C SER A 64 -16.95 8.11 -3.12
N ASN A 65 -15.98 8.56 -2.32
CA ASN A 65 -16.14 8.89 -0.90
C ASN A 65 -16.02 10.39 -0.59
N GLY A 66 -16.30 11.28 -1.55
CA GLY A 66 -16.12 12.74 -1.39
C GLY A 66 -16.72 13.35 -0.12
N LYS A 67 -17.83 12.81 0.40
CA LYS A 67 -18.44 13.25 1.68
C LYS A 67 -17.71 12.74 2.93
N GLY A 68 -17.03 11.60 2.84
CA GLY A 68 -16.26 11.00 3.93
C GLY A 68 -15.01 11.79 4.30
N PHE A 69 -14.43 12.55 3.36
CA PHE A 69 -13.23 13.36 3.60
C PHE A 69 -13.43 14.49 4.62
N VAL A 70 -14.66 15.01 4.75
CA VAL A 70 -15.02 16.02 5.76
C VAL A 70 -14.85 15.46 7.19
N PHE A 71 -15.15 14.18 7.40
CA PHE A 71 -14.94 13.51 8.68
C PHE A 71 -13.45 13.50 9.07
N TYR A 72 -12.57 13.18 8.13
CA TYR A 72 -11.13 13.11 8.39
C TYR A 72 -10.48 14.47 8.62
N GLN A 73 -10.96 15.50 7.91
CA GLN A 73 -10.50 16.87 8.08
C GLN A 73 -10.84 17.42 9.49
N HIS A 74 -11.95 16.96 10.08
CA HIS A 74 -12.33 17.31 11.46
C HIS A 74 -11.32 16.82 12.51
N PHE A 75 -10.57 15.75 12.23
CA PHE A 75 -9.49 15.25 13.09
C PHE A 75 -8.12 15.88 12.80
N GLY A 76 -8.08 16.93 11.97
CA GLY A 76 -6.87 17.66 11.63
C GLY A 76 -5.92 16.93 10.67
N LEU A 77 -6.42 15.90 9.98
CA LEU A 77 -5.64 15.18 8.95
C LEU A 77 -5.96 15.75 7.58
N SER A 78 -4.93 16.17 6.86
CA SER A 78 -5.09 16.57 5.46
C SER A 78 -5.27 15.34 4.58
N GLU A 79 -5.96 15.48 3.45
CA GLU A 79 -6.13 14.38 2.49
C GLU A 79 -4.79 13.82 2.03
N LEU A 80 -3.78 14.69 1.89
CA LEU A 80 -2.43 14.31 1.47
C LEU A 80 -1.74 13.46 2.55
N GLN A 81 -1.88 13.82 3.83
CA GLN A 81 -1.37 13.02 4.95
C GLN A 81 -2.02 11.64 5.02
N LEU A 82 -3.33 11.54 4.73
CA LEU A 82 -4.03 10.25 4.67
C LEU A 82 -3.51 9.39 3.51
N ALA A 83 -3.38 9.99 2.32
CA ALA A 83 -2.88 9.29 1.13
C ALA A 83 -1.48 8.73 1.35
N ILE A 84 -0.57 9.56 1.89
CA ILE A 84 0.80 9.16 2.23
C ILE A 84 0.78 8.10 3.33
N GLY A 85 -0.02 8.28 4.38
CA GLY A 85 -0.08 7.33 5.49
C GLY A 85 -0.53 5.94 5.05
N VAL A 86 -1.56 5.85 4.20
CA VAL A 86 -2.00 4.58 3.59
C VAL A 86 -0.90 3.99 2.73
N TYR A 87 -0.25 4.80 1.89
CA TYR A 87 0.82 4.34 1.01
C TYR A 87 2.00 3.75 1.80
N THR A 88 2.44 4.44 2.85
CA THR A 88 3.53 3.98 3.72
C THR A 88 3.18 2.69 4.45
N LEU A 89 1.96 2.57 5.00
CA LEU A 89 1.51 1.33 5.64
C LEU A 89 1.56 0.16 4.65
N ASP A 90 1.08 0.37 3.43
CA ASP A 90 1.02 -0.68 2.42
C ASP A 90 2.42 -1.14 1.99
N LEU A 91 3.37 -0.21 1.83
CA LEU A 91 4.78 -0.54 1.56
C LEU A 91 5.40 -1.36 2.70
N ILE A 92 5.09 -1.03 3.96
CA ILE A 92 5.55 -1.80 5.13
C ILE A 92 4.97 -3.21 5.08
N PHE A 93 3.67 -3.37 4.84
CA PHE A 93 3.03 -4.68 4.76
C PHE A 93 3.61 -5.53 3.64
N ILE A 94 3.81 -4.97 2.45
CA ILE A 94 4.39 -5.73 1.33
C ILE A 94 5.85 -6.10 1.59
N SER A 95 6.64 -5.20 2.19
CA SER A 95 8.01 -5.52 2.59
C SER A 95 8.06 -6.67 3.60
N LEU A 96 7.13 -6.67 4.56
CA LEU A 96 6.98 -7.78 5.52
C LEU A 96 6.57 -9.09 4.82
N TRP A 97 5.67 -9.04 3.84
CA TRP A 97 5.30 -10.21 3.04
C TRP A 97 6.47 -10.80 2.26
N ILE A 98 7.27 -9.95 1.60
CA ILE A 98 8.46 -10.38 0.85
C ILE A 98 9.49 -11.00 1.81
N CYS A 99 9.67 -10.40 2.99
CA CYS A 99 10.57 -10.92 4.03
C CYS A 99 10.11 -12.29 4.53
N LEU A 100 8.83 -12.42 4.89
CA LEU A 100 8.22 -13.67 5.36
C LEU A 100 8.31 -14.78 4.30
N ALA A 101 8.05 -14.46 3.04
CA ALA A 101 8.18 -15.42 1.94
C ALA A 101 9.63 -15.83 1.69
N SER A 102 10.57 -14.91 1.85
CA SER A 102 12.00 -15.23 1.77
C SER A 102 12.44 -16.17 2.89
N LEU A 103 11.86 -16.06 4.08
CA LEU A 103 12.11 -17.00 5.18
C LEU A 103 11.49 -18.37 4.92
N LEU A 104 10.25 -18.42 4.41
CA LEU A 104 9.54 -19.68 4.15
C LEU A 104 10.13 -20.47 2.97
N LEU A 105 10.57 -19.79 1.90
CA LEU A 105 11.13 -20.43 0.70
C LEU A 105 12.59 -20.88 0.89
N HIS A 106 13.21 -20.54 2.03
CA HIS A 106 14.60 -20.85 2.35
C HIS A 106 14.74 -21.79 3.57
N GLN A 107 13.62 -22.34 4.06
CA GLN A 107 13.61 -23.56 4.86
C GLN A 107 13.61 -24.78 3.94
#